data_AF-A0A2K4WLX9-F1
#
_entry.id   AF-A0A2K4WLX9-F1
#
_cell.length_a   1.000
_cell.length_b   1.000
_cell.length_c   1.000
_cell.angle_alpha   90.00
_cell.angle_beta   90.00
_cell.angle_gamma   90.00
#
_symmetry.space_group_name_H-M   'P 1'
#
loop_
_entity.id
_entity.type
_entity.pdbx_description
1 polymer ?
#
loop_
_entity_poly.entity_id
_entity_poly.type
_entity_poly.pdbx_seq_one_letter_code
_entity_poly.pdbx_strand_id
1 'polypeptide(L)' 'MTGLTLPDGNQLAFEYDEFARLLKETDPLGRSIHYQYHHLTTLVTQVDCIRATNPT' A
#
# COMPACT_ATOMS: atom_id res chain seq x y z
N MET A 1 6.24 -4.42 7.57
CA MET A 1 6.26 -4.44 6.10
C MET A 1 6.47 -5.87 5.64
N THR A 2 5.56 -6.38 4.81
CA THR A 2 5.67 -7.70 4.20
C THR A 2 5.77 -7.54 2.68
N GLY A 3 6.66 -8.29 2.05
CA GLY A 3 6.82 -8.29 0.59
C GLY A 3 6.33 -9.60 -0.02
N LEU A 4 5.65 -9.51 -1.16
CA LEU A 4 5.29 -10.65 -2.01
C LEU A 4 6.09 -10.58 -3.30
N THR A 5 6.89 -11.60 -3.57
CA THR A 5 7.58 -11.73 -4.86
C THR A 5 6.72 -12.58 -5.79
N LEU A 6 6.36 -12.00 -6.94
CA LEU A 6 5.59 -12.65 -7.99
C LEU A 6 6.50 -13.56 -8.85
N PRO A 7 5.95 -14.56 -9.57
CA PRO A 7 6.74 -15.48 -10.40
C PRO A 7 7.54 -14.80 -11.53
N ASP A 8 7.13 -13.60 -11.93
CA ASP A 8 7.80 -12.74 -12.92
C ASP A 8 8.96 -11.92 -12.32
N GLY A 9 9.24 -12.09 -11.02
CA GLY A 9 10.30 -11.37 -10.28
C GLY A 9 9.86 -10.00 -9.75
N ASN A 10 8.63 -9.58 -10.03
CA ASN A 10 8.10 -8.33 -9.52
C ASN A 10 7.82 -8.41 -8.00
N GLN A 11 7.94 -7.29 -7.30
CA GLN A 11 7.71 -7.21 -5.86
C GLN A 11 6.53 -6.30 -5.53
N LEU A 12 5.61 -6.83 -4.74
CA LEU A 12 4.56 -6.09 -4.07
C LEU A 12 4.96 -5.86 -2.62
N ALA A 13 4.80 -4.65 -2.12
CA ALA A 13 5.08 -4.32 -0.72
C ALA A 13 3.81 -3.86 -0.01
N PHE A 14 3.58 -4.41 1.19
CA PHE A 14 2.43 -4.11 2.02
C PHE A 14 2.87 -3.63 3.40
N GLU A 15 2.23 -2.57 3.88
CA GLU A 15 2.38 -2.05 5.24
C GLU A 15 1.05 -2.19 5.97
N TYR A 16 1.10 -2.69 7.20
CA TYR A 16 -0.06 -2.92 8.05
C TYR A 16 0.09 -2.20 9.38
N ASP A 17 -1.04 -1.89 10.02
CA ASP A 17 -1.07 -1.40 11.39
C ASP A 17 -1.06 -2.53 12.43
N GLU A 18 -1.11 -2.17 13.71
CA GLU A 18 -1.15 -3.09 14.85
C GLU A 18 -2.41 -3.98 14.90
N PHE A 19 -3.47 -3.60 14.17
CA PHE A 19 -4.73 -4.34 14.04
C PHE A 19 -4.76 -5.20 12.77
N ALA A 20 -3.63 -5.38 12.09
CA ALA A 20 -3.51 -6.10 10.84
C ALA A 20 -4.37 -5.54 9.69
N ARG A 21 -4.64 -4.23 9.70
CA ARG A 21 -5.30 -3.50 8.60
C ARG A 21 -4.25 -2.93 7.65
N LEU A 22 -4.54 -2.95 6.34
CA LEU A 22 -3.62 -2.53 5.29
C LEU A 22 -3.51 -1.01 5.24
N LEU A 23 -2.36 -0.44 5.58
CA LEU A 23 -2.09 1.00 5.51
C LEU A 23 -1.58 1.43 4.14
N LYS A 24 -0.80 0.58 3.48
CA LYS A 24 -0.20 0.92 2.19
C LYS A 24 0.09 -0.32 1.37
N GLU A 25 -0.14 -0.19 0.07
CA GLU A 25 0.29 -1.15 -0.94
C GLU A 25 1.16 -0.42 -1.96
N THR A 26 2.27 -1.03 -2.36
CA THR A 26 3.16 -0.51 -3.39
C THR A 26 3.36 -1.56 -4.48
N ASP A 27 3.02 -1.15 -5.70
CA ASP A 27 3.17 -1.93 -6.92
C ASP A 27 4.64 -1.97 -7.39
N PRO A 28 5.01 -2.97 -8.21
CA PRO A 28 6.33 -3.07 -8.84
C PRO A 28 6.70 -1.86 -9.70
N LEU A 29 5.68 -1.12 -10.17
CA LEU A 29 5.83 0.11 -10.95
C LEU A 29 6.07 1.36 -10.07
N GLY A 30 6.26 1.19 -8.76
CA GLY A 30 6.46 2.28 -7.81
C GLY A 30 5.20 3.11 -7.51
N ARG A 31 4.03 2.65 -7.97
CA ARG A 31 2.75 3.25 -7.62
C ARG A 31 2.38 2.80 -6.22
N SER A 32 1.82 3.69 -5.42
CA SER A 32 1.38 3.33 -4.07
C SER A 32 -0.04 3.79 -3.79
N ILE A 33 -0.77 2.96 -3.07
CA ILE A 33 -2.10 3.25 -2.55
C ILE A 33 -1.97 3.33 -1.04
N HIS A 34 -2.44 4.43 -0.46
CA HIS A 34 -2.47 4.62 0.99
C HIS A 34 -3.91 4.58 1.49
N TYR A 35 -4.10 3.90 2.60
CA TYR A 35 -5.38 3.74 3.28
C TYR A 35 -5.29 4.39 4.65
N GLN A 36 -6.29 5.21 4.97
CA GLN A 36 -6.47 5.74 6.31
C GLN A 36 -7.77 5.20 6.89
N TYR A 37 -7.69 4.77 8.15
CA TYR A 37 -8.83 4.23 8.89
C TYR A 37 -9.23 5.18 10.02
N HIS A 38 -10.53 5.25 10.29
CA HIS A 38 -11.05 6.02 11.40
C HIS A 38 -10.82 5.27 12.72
N HIS A 39 -9.81 5.70 13.50
CA HIS A 39 -9.50 5.18 14.84
C HIS A 39 -9.49 3.63 14.89
N LEU A 40 -10.22 3.06 15.86
CA LEU A 40 -10.36 1.63 16.13
C LEU A 40 -11.43 0.95 15.25
N THR A 41 -11.89 1.60 14.17
CA THR A 41 -12.94 1.07 13.30
C THR A 41 -12.39 0.59 11.97
N THR A 42 -13.12 -0.26 11.26
CA THR A 42 -12.76 -0.70 9.90
C THR A 42 -13.12 0.32 8.82
N LEU A 43 -13.63 1.50 9.20
CA LEU A 43 -14.09 2.50 8.25
C LEU A 43 -12.89 3.20 7.61
N VAL A 44 -12.80 3.09 6.29
CA VAL A 44 -11.79 3.77 5.47
C VAL A 44 -12.24 5.21 5.27
N THR A 45 -11.42 6.16 5.71
CA THR A 45 -11.70 7.60 5.57
C THR A 45 -11.11 8.18 4.29
N GLN A 46 -10.00 7.62 3.82
CA GLN A 46 -9.29 8.12 2.65
C GLN A 46 -8.56 6.99 1.93
N VAL A 47 -8.63 7.04 0.59
CA VAL A 47 -7.83 6.20 -0.32
C VAL A 47 -7.07 7.14 -1.23
N ASP A 48 -5.75 7.23 -1.05
CA ASP A 48 -4.89 8.09 -1.85
C ASP A 48 -4.06 7.26 -2.82
N CYS A 49 -4.22 7.55 -4.12
CA CYS A 49 -3.46 6.93 -5.19
C CYS A 49 -2.28 7.82 -5.55
N ILE A 50 -1.08 7.52 -5.06
CA ILE A 50 0.13 8.23 -5.50
C ILE A 50 0.63 7.56 -6.77
N ARG A 51 0.48 8.28 -7.90
CA ARG A 51 1.12 7.88 -9.15
C ARG A 51 2.63 8.03 -9.00
N ALA A 52 3.38 7.03 -9.45
CA ALA A 52 4.82 7.15 -9.63
C ALA A 52 5.10 8.34 -10.56
N THR A 53 5.51 9.47 -9.98
CA THR A 53 6.08 10.57 -10.75
C THR A 53 7.45 10.08 -11.20
N ASN A 54 7.56 9.63 -12.45
CA ASN A 54 8.88 9.49 -13.08
C ASN A 54 9.53 10.88 -13.06
N PRO A 55 10.64 11.11 -12.33
CA PRO A 55 11.42 12.30 -12.58
C PRO A 55 12.08 12.13 -13.95
N THR A 56 11.80 13.05 -14.87
CA THR A 56 12.49 13.22 -16.16
C THR A 56 13.99 13.38 -15.99
#